data_AF-A0A976RQH3-F1
#
_entry.id   AF-A0A976RQH3-F1
#
_cell.length_a   1.000
_cell.length_b   1.000
_cell.length_c   1.000
_cell.angle_alpha   90.00
_cell.angle_beta   90.00
_cell.angle_gamma   90.00
#
_symmetry.space_group_name_H-M   'P 1'
#
loop_
_entity.id
_entity.type
_entity.pdbx_description
1 polymer ?
#
loop_
_entity_poly.entity_id
_entity_poly.type
_entity_poly.pdbx_seq_one_letter_code
_entity_poly.pdbx_strand_id
1 'polypeptide(L)'
;MDYDKYIEALQHETPDAVLGSIMSAAQFPDIQGIGDACDIVQSTANQNDIDLINQYQPMFYNYQFHRLVNRQDVLNVIRLLNNQ
;
A
#
# COMPACT_ATOMS: atom_id res chain seq x y z
N MET A 1 -6.31 -14.71 -9.56
CA MET A 1 -4.94 -14.68 -8.99
C MET A 1 -4.99 -15.47 -7.69
N ASP A 2 -3.95 -16.26 -7.36
CA ASP A 2 -3.90 -16.91 -6.05
C ASP A 2 -3.50 -15.86 -5.00
N TYR A 3 -4.46 -15.48 -4.15
CA TYR A 3 -4.25 -14.48 -3.12
C TYR A 3 -3.88 -15.06 -1.75
N ASP A 4 -4.00 -16.38 -1.57
CA ASP A 4 -3.69 -17.03 -0.30
C ASP A 4 -2.20 -16.90 0.01
N LYS A 5 -1.35 -16.96 -1.03
CA LYS A 5 0.10 -16.70 -0.91
C LYS A 5 0.43 -15.32 -0.32
N TYR A 6 -0.40 -14.29 -0.58
CA TYR A 6 -0.17 -12.95 -0.05
C TYR A 6 -0.65 -12.82 1.40
N ILE A 7 -1.69 -13.57 1.76
CA ILE A 7 -2.14 -13.70 3.15
C ILE A 7 -1.07 -14.41 4.00
N GLU A 8 -0.43 -15.44 3.43
CA GLU A 8 0.71 -16.11 4.04
C GLU A 8 1.93 -15.17 4.14
N ALA A 9 2.27 -14.45 3.07
CA ALA A 9 3.39 -13.50 3.07
C ALA A 9 3.28 -12.43 4.17
N LEU A 10 2.06 -11.98 4.51
CA LEU A 10 1.81 -11.04 5.62
C LEU A 10 2.24 -11.58 7.01
N GLN A 11 2.55 -12.86 7.15
CA GLN A 11 3.10 -13.44 8.37
C GLN A 11 4.62 -13.25 8.50
N HIS A 12 5.30 -12.94 7.39
CA HIS A 12 6.76 -12.93 7.29
C HIS A 12 7.32 -11.61 6.74
N GLU A 13 6.52 -10.85 6.00
CA GLU A 13 6.92 -9.63 5.32
C GLU A 13 6.13 -8.40 5.80
N THR A 14 6.67 -7.22 5.49
CA THR A 14 5.97 -5.97 5.80
C THR A 14 4.76 -5.80 4.89
N PRO A 15 3.69 -5.12 5.35
CA PRO A 15 2.54 -4.82 4.51
C PRO A 15 2.89 -4.10 3.21
N ASP A 16 3.88 -3.20 3.25
CA ASP A 16 4.37 -2.46 2.07
C ASP A 16 5.00 -3.39 1.02
N ALA A 17 5.85 -4.34 1.44
CA ALA A 17 6.48 -5.32 0.55
C ALA A 17 5.45 -6.27 -0.08
N VAL A 18 4.51 -6.77 0.73
CA VAL A 18 3.42 -7.62 0.23
C VAL A 18 2.54 -6.84 -0.75
N LEU A 19 2.21 -5.58 -0.43
CA LEU A 19 1.44 -4.73 -1.34
C LEU A 19 2.18 -4.53 -2.67
N GLY A 20 3.48 -4.27 -2.66
CA GLY A 20 4.26 -4.17 -3.90
C GLY A 20 4.21 -5.43 -4.76
N SER A 21 4.22 -6.60 -4.13
CA SER A 21 4.08 -7.88 -4.83
C SER A 21 2.67 -8.09 -5.43
N ILE A 22 1.63 -7.58 -4.76
CA ILE A 22 0.26 -7.59 -5.29
C ILE A 22 0.12 -6.60 -6.45
N MET A 23 0.56 -5.36 -6.26
CA MET A 23 0.48 -4.28 -7.26
C MET A 23 1.21 -4.68 -8.54
N SER A 24 2.42 -5.22 -8.43
CA SER A 24 3.18 -5.73 -9.57
C SER A 24 2.43 -6.84 -10.32
N ALA A 25 1.88 -7.83 -9.60
CA ALA A 25 1.14 -8.92 -10.22
C ALA A 25 -0.19 -8.46 -10.85
N ALA A 26 -0.80 -7.40 -10.32
CA ALA A 26 -2.05 -6.82 -10.80
C ALA A 26 -1.85 -5.70 -11.83
N GLN A 27 -0.61 -5.44 -12.27
CA GLN A 27 -0.26 -4.36 -13.22
C GLN A 27 -0.59 -2.95 -12.73
N PHE A 28 -0.36 -2.69 -11.44
CA PHE A 28 -0.52 -1.39 -10.77
C PHE A 28 -1.90 -0.76 -10.98
N PRO A 29 -2.98 -1.43 -10.54
CA PRO A 29 -4.31 -0.85 -10.60
C PRO A 29 -4.38 0.39 -9.70
N ASP A 30 -5.25 1.33 -10.06
CA ASP A 30 -5.54 2.46 -9.17
C ASP A 30 -6.32 1.97 -7.94
N ILE A 31 -5.77 2.21 -6.76
CA ILE A 31 -6.37 1.84 -5.47
C ILE A 31 -6.71 3.11 -4.73
N GLN A 32 -8.01 3.41 -4.65
CA GLN A 32 -8.47 4.61 -3.96
C GLN A 32 -7.92 4.67 -2.51
N GLY A 33 -7.30 5.79 -2.16
CA GLY A 33 -6.74 6.05 -0.83
C GLY A 33 -5.32 5.53 -0.61
N ILE A 34 -4.74 4.76 -1.55
CA ILE A 34 -3.36 4.28 -1.49
C ILE A 34 -2.62 4.70 -2.75
N GLY A 35 -1.44 5.29 -2.61
CA GLY A 35 -0.65 5.75 -3.76
C GLY A 35 0.84 5.54 -3.56
N ASP A 36 1.60 5.81 -4.60
CA ASP A 36 3.06 5.88 -4.53
C ASP A 36 3.46 6.97 -3.53
N ALA A 37 4.31 6.62 -2.57
CA ALA A 37 4.71 7.52 -1.52
C ALA A 37 5.49 8.74 -2.03
N CYS A 38 6.27 8.59 -3.11
CA CYS A 38 7.00 9.70 -3.74
C CYS A 38 6.03 10.72 -4.35
N ASP A 39 4.99 10.24 -5.02
CA ASP A 39 3.97 11.10 -5.63
C ASP A 39 3.15 11.84 -4.56
N ILE A 40 2.88 11.16 -3.44
CA ILE A 40 2.16 11.76 -2.31
C ILE A 40 2.99 12.89 -1.69
N VAL A 41 4.29 12.71 -1.47
CA VAL A 41 5.17 13.78 -0.96
C VAL A 41 5.19 15.01 -1.88
N GLN A 42 5.13 14.80 -3.20
CA GLN A 42 5.14 15.89 -4.17
C GLN A 42 3.81 16.65 -4.26
N SER A 43 2.70 16.02 -3.89
CA SER A 43 1.35 16.55 -4.09
C SER A 43 0.64 16.99 -2.80
N THR A 44 1.05 16.47 -1.64
CA THR A 44 0.42 16.78 -0.35
C THR A 44 0.98 18.04 0.29
N ALA A 45 0.13 18.76 1.03
CA ALA A 45 0.54 19.82 1.95
C ALA A 45 0.56 19.34 3.42
N ASN A 46 0.27 18.06 3.67
CA ASN A 46 0.23 17.49 5.01
C ASN A 46 1.64 17.17 5.50
N GLN A 47 2.14 17.96 6.45
CA GLN A 47 3.48 17.78 7.00
C GLN A 47 3.66 16.43 7.71
N ASN A 48 2.63 15.90 8.37
CA ASN A 48 2.72 14.60 9.02
C ASN A 48 2.94 13.47 8.01
N ASP A 49 2.29 13.56 6.85
CA ASP A 49 2.48 12.56 5.78
C ASP A 49 3.91 12.65 5.23
N ILE A 50 4.38 13.87 4.96
CA ILE A 50 5.74 14.14 4.50
C ILE A 50 6.77 13.58 5.50
N ASP A 51 6.59 13.85 6.80
CA ASP A 51 7.51 13.40 7.84
C ASP A 51 7.54 11.86 7.95
N LEU A 52 6.38 11.21 7.92
CA LEU A 52 6.28 9.75 7.94
C LEU A 52 6.92 9.12 6.70
N ILE A 53 6.62 9.64 5.52
CA ILE A 53 7.20 9.11 4.28
C ILE A 53 8.72 9.32 4.27
N ASN A 54 9.18 10.51 4.68
CA ASN A 54 10.61 10.80 4.77
C ASN A 54 11.33 9.89 5.78
N GLN A 55 10.70 9.59 6.92
CA GLN A 55 11.29 8.74 7.96
C GLN A 55 11.36 7.27 7.55
N TYR A 56 10.29 6.72 6.98
CA TYR A 56 10.16 5.28 6.75
C TYR A 56 10.44 4.85 5.31
N GLN A 57 10.46 5.80 4.36
CA GLN A 57 10.69 5.57 2.93
C GLN A 57 9.86 4.39 2.36
N PRO A 58 8.52 4.33 2.61
CA PRO A 58 7.69 3.26 2.07
C PRO A 58 7.54 3.38 0.55
N MET A 59 7.20 2.29 -0.13
CA MET A 59 6.83 2.33 -1.54
C MET A 59 5.41 2.89 -1.72
N PHE A 60 4.47 2.44 -0.87
CA PHE A 60 3.08 2.88 -0.89
C PHE A 60 2.68 3.56 0.42
N TYR A 61 1.77 4.52 0.31
CA TYR A 61 1.26 5.25 1.46
C TYR A 61 -0.25 5.40 1.42
N ASN A 62 -0.88 5.26 2.59
CA ASN A 62 -2.32 5.41 2.73
C ASN A 62 -2.65 6.88 3.02
N TYR A 63 -2.82 7.65 1.95
CA TYR A 63 -3.10 9.09 2.03
C TYR A 63 -4.54 9.39 2.50
N GLN A 64 -5.45 8.42 2.44
CA GLN A 64 -6.80 8.58 3.00
C GLN A 64 -6.79 8.59 4.53
N PHE A 65 -5.91 7.80 5.16
CA PHE A 65 -5.82 7.69 6.61
C PHE A 65 -4.56 8.31 7.21
N HIS A 66 -3.74 8.99 6.39
CA HIS A 66 -2.52 9.70 6.83
C HIS A 66 -1.57 8.80 7.63
N ARG A 67 -1.30 7.60 7.11
CA ARG A 67 -0.42 6.61 7.75
C ARG A 67 0.25 5.66 6.74
N LEU A 68 1.28 4.95 7.21
CA LEU A 68 1.86 3.82 6.48
C LEU A 68 0.81 2.74 6.19
N VAL A 69 0.99 2.03 5.08
CA VAL A 69 0.20 0.85 4.72
C VAL A 69 0.32 -0.20 5.82
N ASN A 70 -0.81 -0.79 6.20
CA ASN A 70 -0.87 -1.83 7.22
C ASN A 70 -1.50 -3.12 6.68
N ARG A 71 -1.55 -4.15 7.53
CA ARG A 71 -2.13 -5.45 7.19
C ARG A 71 -3.56 -5.35 6.68
N GLN A 72 -4.39 -4.47 7.25
CA GLN A 72 -5.79 -4.34 6.86
C GLN A 72 -5.93 -3.73 5.46
N ASP A 73 -5.06 -2.79 5.09
CA ASP A 73 -5.03 -2.21 3.75
C ASP A 73 -4.74 -3.29 2.70
N VAL A 74 -3.74 -4.13 2.94
CA VAL A 74 -3.40 -5.26 2.05
C VAL A 74 -4.58 -6.21 1.89
N LEU A 75 -5.24 -6.59 2.98
CA LEU A 75 -6.43 -7.45 2.91
C LEU A 75 -7.59 -6.80 2.14
N ASN A 76 -7.75 -5.48 2.25
CA ASN A 76 -8.78 -4.75 1.51
C ASN A 76 -8.45 -4.71 0.01
N VAL A 77 -7.17 -4.50 -0.36
CA VAL A 77 -6.72 -4.57 -1.76
C VAL A 77 -6.96 -5.97 -2.34
N ILE A 78 -6.59 -7.03 -1.62
CA ILE A 78 -6.87 -8.41 -2.03
C ILE A 78 -8.36 -8.63 -2.27
N ARG A 79 -9.23 -8.14 -1.37
CA ARG A 79 -10.68 -8.26 -1.52
C ARG A 79 -11.19 -7.48 -2.73
N LEU A 80 -10.67 -6.27 -2.95
CA LEU A 80 -11.04 -5.44 -4.09
C LEU A 80 -10.72 -6.16 -5.41
N LEU A 81 -9.50 -6.66 -5.55
CA LEU A 81 -9.03 -7.31 -6.78
C LEU A 81 -9.65 -8.69 -7.01
N ASN A 82 -10.08 -9.39 -5.96
CA ASN A 82 -10.84 -10.65 -6.08
C ASN A 82 -12.27 -10.46 -6.60
N ASN A 83 -12.85 -9.27 -6.43
CA ASN A 83 -14.23 -8.96 -6.81
C ASN A 83 -14.31 -8.24 -8.18
N GLN A 84 -13.17 -8.05 -8.85
CA GLN A 84 -13.06 -7.54 -10.22
C GLN A 84 -12.99 -8.71 -11.21
#